data_AF-A0A246JP10-F1
#
_entry.id   AF-A0A246JP10-F1
#
_cell.length_a   1.000
_cell.length_b   1.000
_cell.length_c   1.000
_cell.angle_alpha   90.00
_cell.angle_beta   90.00
_cell.angle_gamma   90.00
#
_symmetry.space_group_name_H-M   'P 1'
#
loop_
_entity.id
_entity.type
_entity.pdbx_description
1 polymer ?
#
loop_
_entity_poly.entity_id
_entity_poly.type
_entity_poly.pdbx_seq_one_letter_code
_entity_poly.pdbx_strand_id
1 'polypeptide(L)'
;MRPRQRSRPARHHRVTGVLHLASRAYIARPWRNGGGITHDIVTVPAGAGEDDFWWRASIATIAAAGPFSFWPQVDRAFLLLRRELLLTIGDSGEQRISPGARAIRFAGEAAVAARPVEGPCTVFNLMARRGRSRIAVDCWTTARPSTAAQCLLLAEQPTTVRVHGDAIALAQQDALLLTGGIPAGLTFDRPLIAVEIFV
;
A
#
# COMPACT_ATOMS: atom_id res chain seq x y z
N MET A 1 42.71 -4.26 9.61
CA MET A 1 41.56 -5.10 9.21
C MET A 1 40.34 -4.70 10.03
N ARG A 2 39.29 -4.14 9.43
CA ARG A 2 38.02 -3.83 10.12
C ARG A 2 37.10 -5.05 10.02
N PRO A 3 36.45 -5.52 11.10
CA PRO A 3 35.58 -6.68 11.03
C PRO A 3 34.30 -6.33 10.26
N ARG A 4 33.95 -7.19 9.30
CA ARG A 4 32.70 -7.11 8.53
C ARG A 4 31.51 -7.36 9.45
N GLN A 5 30.70 -6.34 9.66
CA GLN A 5 29.42 -6.43 10.34
C GLN A 5 28.45 -7.23 9.45
N ARG A 6 28.12 -8.46 9.86
CA ARG A 6 27.13 -9.30 9.17
C ARG A 6 25.74 -8.68 9.40
N SER A 7 25.09 -8.28 8.31
CA SER A 7 23.68 -7.85 8.30
C SER A 7 22.77 -9.01 8.71
N ARG A 8 21.93 -8.78 9.74
CA ARG A 8 20.90 -9.72 10.17
C ARG A 8 19.72 -9.67 9.18
N PRO A 9 19.13 -10.81 8.79
CA PRO A 9 17.91 -10.81 7.97
C PRO A 9 16.75 -10.19 8.75
N ALA A 10 15.86 -9.50 8.03
CA ALA A 10 14.63 -8.95 8.61
C ALA A 10 13.78 -10.08 9.20
N ARG A 11 13.54 -10.04 10.50
CA ARG A 11 12.67 -11.00 11.19
C ARG A 11 11.22 -10.57 11.01
N HIS A 12 10.45 -11.37 10.28
CA HIS A 12 8.99 -11.32 10.36
C HIS A 12 8.59 -11.86 11.74
N HIS A 13 8.04 -11.01 12.61
CA HIS A 13 7.35 -11.50 13.81
C HIS A 13 6.00 -12.05 13.35
N ARG A 14 5.77 -13.33 13.59
CA ARG A 14 4.55 -14.04 13.19
C ARG A 14 3.81 -14.47 14.44
N VAL A 15 2.89 -13.62 14.89
CA VAL A 15 1.75 -14.06 15.71
C VAL A 15 0.75 -14.66 14.73
N THR A 16 0.04 -15.73 15.09
CA THR A 16 -0.92 -16.37 14.19
C THR A 16 -1.89 -15.33 13.62
N GLY A 17 -1.93 -15.20 12.29
CA GLY A 17 -2.80 -14.23 11.61
C GLY A 17 -2.26 -12.79 11.52
N VAL A 18 -1.02 -12.51 11.97
CA VAL A 18 -0.39 -11.18 11.91
C VAL A 18 0.97 -11.27 11.19
N LEU A 19 1.17 -10.44 10.17
CA LEU A 19 2.39 -10.37 9.38
C LEU A 19 2.94 -8.94 9.37
N HIS A 20 4.13 -8.75 9.94
CA HIS A 20 4.89 -7.50 9.78
C HIS A 20 5.63 -7.50 8.45
N LEU A 21 5.28 -6.56 7.58
CA LEU A 21 5.85 -6.31 6.27
C LEU A 21 6.75 -5.08 6.37
N ALA A 22 8.04 -5.31 6.61
CA ALA A 22 9.00 -4.22 6.77
C ALA A 22 9.34 -3.58 5.41
N SER A 23 9.34 -2.25 5.32
CA SER A 23 9.54 -1.52 4.07
C SER A 23 10.88 -1.80 3.39
N ARG A 24 11.93 -1.99 4.20
CA ARG A 24 13.27 -2.41 3.74
C ARG A 24 13.30 -3.77 3.02
N ALA A 25 12.25 -4.57 3.15
CA ALA A 25 12.13 -5.89 2.52
C ALA A 25 11.20 -5.89 1.30
N TYR A 26 10.60 -4.75 0.94
CA TYR A 26 9.75 -4.65 -0.26
C TYR A 26 10.56 -4.90 -1.52
N ILE A 27 9.96 -5.62 -2.46
CA ILE A 27 10.60 -5.96 -3.72
C ILE A 27 10.49 -4.77 -4.66
N ALA A 28 11.64 -4.21 -5.05
CA ALA A 28 11.71 -3.06 -5.94
C ALA A 28 11.60 -3.52 -7.42
N ARG A 29 10.72 -2.86 -8.17
CA ARG A 29 10.39 -3.13 -9.58
C ARG A 29 10.47 -1.82 -10.37
N PRO A 30 11.63 -1.49 -10.96
CA PRO A 30 11.76 -0.33 -11.83
C PRO A 30 10.82 -0.44 -13.02
N TRP A 31 10.20 0.66 -13.42
CA TRP A 31 9.31 0.67 -14.58
C TRP A 31 10.11 0.61 -15.88
N ARG A 32 9.58 -0.09 -16.88
CA ARG A 32 10.22 -0.26 -18.19
C ARG A 32 10.51 1.08 -18.89
N ASN A 33 9.66 2.08 -18.68
CA ASN A 33 9.81 3.42 -19.24
C ASN A 33 10.75 4.33 -18.43
N GLY A 34 11.33 3.85 -17.33
CA GLY A 34 12.19 4.64 -16.44
C GLY A 34 11.47 5.73 -15.64
N GLY A 35 10.14 5.87 -15.77
CA GLY A 35 9.37 6.94 -15.16
C GLY A 35 9.11 6.77 -13.66
N GLY A 36 9.58 5.68 -13.06
CA GLY A 36 9.36 5.38 -11.66
C GLY A 36 9.82 3.99 -11.23
N ILE A 37 9.49 3.67 -9.98
CA ILE A 37 9.76 2.38 -9.35
C ILE A 37 8.60 2.00 -8.44
N THR A 38 8.21 0.74 -8.46
CA THR A 38 7.21 0.17 -7.55
C THR A 38 7.90 -0.71 -6.52
N HIS A 39 7.54 -0.58 -5.26
CA HIS A 39 7.93 -1.45 -4.15
C HIS A 39 6.71 -2.27 -3.76
N ASP A 40 6.74 -3.57 -4.06
CA ASP A 40 5.65 -4.49 -3.72
C ASP A 40 5.61 -4.71 -2.19
N ILE A 41 4.47 -4.38 -1.57
CA ILE A 41 4.22 -4.65 -0.14
C ILE A 41 3.72 -6.09 0.00
N VAL A 42 2.66 -6.42 -0.73
CA VAL A 42 2.04 -7.74 -0.71
C VAL A 42 1.24 -7.98 -1.98
N THR A 43 1.23 -9.25 -2.41
CA THR A 43 0.37 -9.78 -3.48
C THR A 43 -0.31 -11.03 -2.95
N VAL A 44 -1.63 -11.12 -3.12
CA VAL A 44 -2.43 -12.25 -2.64
C VAL A 44 -3.14 -12.91 -3.83
N PRO A 45 -3.07 -14.24 -3.99
CA PRO A 45 -2.27 -15.16 -3.20
C PRO A 45 -0.76 -14.91 -3.42
N ALA A 46 0.06 -15.35 -2.47
CA ALA A 46 1.50 -15.20 -2.57
C ALA A 46 2.02 -15.94 -3.82
N GLY A 47 2.85 -15.27 -4.61
CA GLY A 47 3.38 -15.82 -5.87
C GLY A 47 2.48 -15.62 -7.10
N ALA A 48 1.28 -15.05 -6.94
CA ALA A 48 0.45 -14.66 -8.07
C ALA A 48 1.19 -13.66 -8.97
N GLY A 49 1.02 -13.82 -10.27
CA GLY A 49 1.45 -12.89 -11.31
C GLY A 49 0.45 -11.77 -11.54
N GLU A 50 0.53 -11.17 -12.72
CA GLU A 50 -0.30 -10.02 -13.11
C GLU A 50 -1.77 -10.41 -13.37
N ASP A 51 -2.03 -11.65 -13.77
CA ASP A 51 -3.36 -12.08 -14.24
C ASP A 51 -4.21 -12.80 -13.19
N ASP A 52 -3.61 -13.31 -12.11
CA ASP A 52 -4.25 -14.23 -11.16
C ASP A 52 -4.27 -13.72 -9.71
N PHE A 53 -3.73 -12.54 -9.43
CA PHE A 53 -3.84 -11.93 -8.11
C PHE A 53 -5.31 -11.59 -7.78
N TRP A 54 -5.65 -11.72 -6.50
CA TRP A 54 -6.93 -11.29 -5.93
C TRP A 54 -6.86 -9.84 -5.49
N TRP A 55 -5.80 -9.48 -4.76
CA TRP A 55 -5.49 -8.10 -4.43
C TRP A 55 -3.98 -7.89 -4.23
N ARG A 56 -3.54 -6.64 -4.39
CA ARG A 56 -2.14 -6.22 -4.27
C ARG A 56 -2.06 -4.87 -3.58
N ALA A 57 -0.99 -4.66 -2.82
CA ALA A 57 -0.63 -3.36 -2.29
C ALA A 57 0.83 -3.06 -2.60
N SER A 58 1.12 -1.83 -3.00
CA SER A 58 2.47 -1.39 -3.32
C SER A 58 2.67 0.09 -3.06
N ILE A 59 3.92 0.50 -2.88
CA ILE A 59 4.31 1.92 -2.84
C ILE A 59 5.09 2.22 -4.10
N ALA A 60 4.67 3.21 -4.88
CA ALA A 60 5.39 3.64 -6.06
C ALA A 60 6.01 5.02 -5.86
N THR A 61 7.18 5.22 -6.44
CA THR A 61 7.75 6.53 -6.68
C THR A 61 7.57 6.87 -8.14
N ILE A 62 6.87 7.96 -8.42
CA ILE A 62 6.66 8.51 -9.76
C ILE A 62 7.70 9.61 -9.95
N ALA A 63 8.67 9.37 -10.84
CA ALA A 63 9.79 10.28 -11.08
C ALA A 63 9.58 11.15 -12.33
N ALA A 64 8.81 10.68 -13.30
CA ALA A 64 8.51 11.41 -14.53
C ALA A 64 7.02 11.31 -14.88
N ALA A 65 6.56 12.23 -15.73
CA ALA A 65 5.21 12.18 -16.26
C ALA A 65 5.00 10.91 -17.09
N GLY A 66 3.81 10.31 -16.98
CA GLY A 66 3.48 9.18 -17.82
C GLY A 66 2.11 8.56 -17.55
N PRO A 67 1.65 7.70 -18.47
CA PRO A 67 0.43 6.94 -18.28
C PRO A 67 0.62 5.85 -17.23
N PHE A 68 -0.47 5.49 -16.56
CA PHE A 68 -0.55 4.28 -15.75
C PHE A 68 -0.81 3.08 -16.64
N SER A 69 -0.34 1.90 -16.19
CA SER A 69 -0.65 0.64 -16.87
C SER A 69 -2.16 0.34 -16.84
N PHE A 70 -2.65 -0.19 -17.95
CA PHE A 70 -3.99 -0.73 -18.09
C PHE A 70 -4.11 -2.07 -17.35
N TRP A 71 -5.18 -2.24 -16.56
CA TRP A 71 -5.48 -3.45 -15.82
C TRP A 71 -6.94 -3.86 -16.04
N PRO A 72 -7.23 -4.86 -16.89
CA PRO A 72 -8.60 -5.29 -17.13
C PRO A 72 -9.21 -5.82 -15.83
N GLN A 73 -10.48 -5.57 -15.55
CA GLN A 73 -11.26 -6.11 -14.43
C GLN A 73 -10.67 -5.89 -13.03
N VAL A 74 -9.96 -4.77 -12.83
CA VAL A 74 -9.38 -4.39 -11.53
C VAL A 74 -9.95 -3.08 -11.05
N ASP A 75 -10.30 -3.02 -9.77
CA ASP A 75 -10.56 -1.76 -9.08
C ASP A 75 -9.26 -1.27 -8.44
N ARG A 76 -8.94 0.01 -8.67
CA ARG A 76 -7.75 0.65 -8.12
C ARG A 76 -8.13 1.69 -7.08
N ALA A 77 -7.38 1.73 -5.99
CA ALA A 77 -7.35 2.87 -5.09
C ALA A 77 -5.92 3.40 -4.98
N PHE A 78 -5.81 4.72 -4.94
CA PHE A 78 -4.55 5.44 -5.02
C PHE A 78 -4.52 6.53 -3.94
N LEU A 79 -3.45 6.59 -3.15
CA LEU A 79 -3.25 7.61 -2.13
C LEU A 79 -1.90 8.29 -2.33
N LEU A 80 -1.86 9.62 -2.29
CA LEU A 80 -0.62 10.39 -2.39
C LEU A 80 0.01 10.54 -1.00
N LEU A 81 1.21 10.00 -0.82
CA LEU A 81 1.92 10.01 0.46
C LEU A 81 2.91 11.18 0.58
N ARG A 82 3.55 11.57 -0.53
CA ARG A 82 4.62 12.58 -0.50
C ARG A 82 4.72 13.35 -1.80
N ARG A 83 4.81 14.69 -1.66
CA ARG A 83 4.92 15.70 -2.73
C ARG A 83 3.70 15.71 -3.66
N GLU A 84 3.42 16.87 -4.22
CA GLU A 84 2.23 17.05 -5.04
C GLU A 84 2.32 16.34 -6.38
N LEU A 85 1.15 15.93 -6.88
CA LEU A 85 0.99 15.23 -8.12
C LEU A 85 -0.14 15.85 -8.92
N LEU A 86 0.04 15.94 -10.23
CA LEU A 86 -1.01 16.26 -11.17
C LEU A 86 -1.53 14.95 -11.78
N LEU A 87 -2.84 14.72 -11.70
CA LEU A 87 -3.50 13.47 -12.08
C LEU A 87 -4.63 13.75 -13.07
N THR A 88 -4.69 12.98 -14.15
CA THR A 88 -5.77 13.02 -15.14
C THR A 88 -6.40 11.63 -15.23
N ILE A 89 -7.74 11.54 -15.19
CA ILE A 89 -8.49 10.28 -15.29
C ILE A 89 -9.54 10.43 -16.40
N GLY A 90 -9.38 9.70 -17.50
CA GLY A 90 -10.19 9.90 -18.70
C GLY A 90 -10.11 11.35 -19.17
N ASP A 91 -11.28 11.95 -19.40
CA ASP A 91 -11.39 13.33 -19.88
C ASP A 91 -11.60 14.36 -18.74
N SER A 92 -11.31 13.99 -17.49
CA SER A 92 -11.62 14.81 -16.29
C SER A 92 -10.80 16.10 -16.15
N GLY A 93 -9.91 16.40 -17.10
CA GLY A 93 -8.88 17.42 -16.94
C GLY A 93 -7.83 17.06 -15.87
N GLU A 94 -6.77 17.88 -15.80
CA GLU A 94 -5.67 17.69 -14.84
C GLU A 94 -6.09 18.19 -13.44
N GLN A 95 -5.95 17.34 -12.43
CA GLN A 95 -6.25 17.65 -11.03
C GLN A 95 -4.98 17.68 -10.18
N ARG A 96 -4.80 18.74 -9.39
CA ARG A 96 -3.70 18.82 -8.42
C ARG A 96 -4.07 18.11 -7.14
N ILE A 97 -3.27 17.11 -6.78
CA ILE A 97 -3.42 16.30 -5.58
C ILE A 97 -2.27 16.64 -4.63
N SER A 98 -2.62 16.93 -3.38
CA SER A 98 -1.67 17.20 -2.29
C SER A 98 -1.72 16.07 -1.24
N PRO A 99 -0.61 15.78 -0.53
CA PRO A 99 -0.62 14.80 0.56
C PRO A 99 -1.73 15.06 1.58
N GLY A 100 -2.34 14.00 2.09
CA GLY A 100 -3.53 14.08 2.97
C GLY A 100 -4.87 14.12 2.23
N ALA A 101 -4.86 14.17 0.90
CA ALA A 101 -6.07 13.95 0.11
C ALA A 101 -6.66 12.53 0.34
N ARG A 102 -7.97 12.40 0.18
CA ARG A 102 -8.65 11.11 0.23
C ARG A 102 -8.16 10.18 -0.89
N ALA A 103 -8.32 8.88 -0.68
CA ALA A 103 -8.02 7.88 -1.70
C ALA A 103 -8.84 8.13 -2.97
N ILE A 104 -8.13 8.16 -4.10
CA ILE A 104 -8.71 8.31 -5.43
C ILE A 104 -8.97 6.92 -5.98
N ARG A 105 -10.21 6.66 -6.39
CA ARG A 105 -10.64 5.35 -6.92
C ARG A 105 -10.91 5.45 -8.40
N PHE A 106 -10.46 4.46 -9.16
CA PHE A 106 -10.69 4.37 -10.59
C PHE A 106 -10.62 2.90 -11.05
N ALA A 107 -11.28 2.61 -12.17
CA ALA A 107 -11.17 1.31 -12.82
C ALA A 107 -9.75 1.15 -13.40
N GLY A 108 -9.21 -0.05 -13.35
CA GLY A 108 -7.90 -0.38 -13.92
C GLY A 108 -7.84 -0.16 -15.43
N GLU A 109 -9.00 -0.15 -16.09
CA GLU A 109 -9.17 0.15 -17.51
C GLU A 109 -9.18 1.65 -17.84
N ALA A 110 -9.32 2.52 -16.83
CA ALA A 110 -9.38 3.95 -17.06
C ALA A 110 -8.04 4.46 -17.61
N ALA A 111 -8.10 5.36 -18.58
CA ALA A 111 -6.93 6.10 -19.04
C ALA A 111 -6.49 7.05 -17.92
N VAL A 112 -5.38 6.75 -17.26
CA VAL A 112 -4.86 7.57 -16.16
C VAL A 112 -3.45 8.03 -16.51
N ALA A 113 -3.17 9.31 -16.32
CA ALA A 113 -1.84 9.88 -16.44
C ALA A 113 -1.51 10.69 -15.20
N ALA A 114 -0.24 10.67 -14.81
CA ALA A 114 0.26 11.36 -13.65
C ALA A 114 1.54 12.12 -13.97
N ARG A 115 1.70 13.30 -13.39
CA ARG A 115 2.92 14.12 -13.49
C ARG A 115 3.31 14.69 -12.12
N PRO A 116 4.52 14.39 -11.62
CA PRO A 116 5.02 15.04 -10.41
C PRO A 116 5.20 16.55 -10.63
N VAL A 117 4.95 17.38 -9.60
CA VAL A 117 5.02 18.84 -9.73
C VAL A 117 6.44 19.37 -9.51
N GLU A 118 7.02 19.11 -8.34
CA GLU A 118 8.30 19.69 -7.90
C GLU A 118 9.43 18.63 -7.81
N GLY A 119 9.22 17.47 -8.43
CA GLY A 119 10.10 16.31 -8.36
C GLY A 119 9.36 15.04 -7.91
N PRO A 120 10.08 13.92 -7.73
CA PRO A 120 9.45 12.61 -7.56
C PRO A 120 8.46 12.57 -6.40
N CYS A 121 7.26 12.05 -6.65
CA CYS A 121 6.23 11.86 -5.63
C CYS A 121 6.12 10.39 -5.22
N THR A 122 5.60 10.13 -4.02
CA THR A 122 5.40 8.78 -3.51
C THR A 122 3.92 8.52 -3.30
N VAL A 123 3.45 7.36 -3.75
CA VAL A 123 2.04 6.99 -3.78
C VAL A 123 1.86 5.59 -3.23
N PHE A 124 0.75 5.34 -2.55
CA PHE A 124 0.28 4.02 -2.17
C PHE A 124 -0.76 3.55 -3.19
N ASN A 125 -0.53 2.38 -3.77
CA ASN A 125 -1.38 1.77 -4.79
C ASN A 125 -2.03 0.50 -4.24
N LEU A 126 -3.33 0.39 -4.46
CA LEU A 126 -4.13 -0.78 -4.11
C LEU A 126 -4.80 -1.34 -5.36
N MET A 127 -4.43 -2.58 -5.67
CA MET A 127 -4.94 -3.51 -6.66
C MET A 127 -6.08 -4.39 -6.13
N ALA A 128 -7.31 -4.42 -6.65
CA ALA A 128 -8.28 -5.47 -6.33
C ALA A 128 -8.96 -6.03 -7.57
N ARG A 129 -8.92 -7.34 -7.77
CA ARG A 129 -9.53 -8.01 -8.92
C ARG A 129 -11.01 -8.24 -8.67
N ARG A 130 -11.84 -7.69 -9.56
CA ARG A 130 -13.29 -7.85 -9.49
C ARG A 130 -13.67 -9.33 -9.54
N GLY A 131 -14.62 -9.72 -8.69
CA GLY A 131 -15.03 -11.13 -8.51
C GLY A 131 -14.08 -11.98 -7.65
N ARG A 132 -12.95 -11.43 -7.16
CA ARG A 132 -12.04 -12.12 -6.23
C ARG A 132 -11.90 -11.43 -4.89
N SER A 133 -11.85 -10.10 -4.90
CA SER A 133 -11.77 -9.31 -3.67
C SER A 133 -12.34 -7.92 -3.88
N ARG A 134 -12.80 -7.31 -2.80
CA ARG A 134 -13.19 -5.89 -2.74
C ARG A 134 -12.38 -5.20 -1.66
N ILE A 135 -12.00 -3.95 -1.89
CA ILE A 135 -11.20 -3.16 -0.95
C ILE A 135 -11.91 -1.88 -0.53
N ALA A 136 -11.87 -1.59 0.77
CA ALA A 136 -12.14 -0.27 1.35
C ALA A 136 -10.84 0.28 1.94
N VAL A 137 -10.61 1.58 1.80
CA VAL A 137 -9.41 2.24 2.33
C VAL A 137 -9.81 3.51 3.05
N ASP A 138 -9.21 3.73 4.21
CA ASP A 138 -9.50 4.89 5.05
C ASP A 138 -8.30 5.20 5.96
N CYS A 139 -8.31 6.37 6.59
CA CYS A 139 -7.35 6.73 7.63
C CYS A 139 -7.96 6.43 9.00
N TRP A 140 -7.37 5.48 9.72
CA TRP A 140 -7.85 5.08 11.04
C TRP A 140 -7.10 5.82 12.12
N THR A 141 -7.83 6.53 12.98
CA THR A 141 -7.32 7.09 14.24
C THR A 141 -7.56 6.17 15.44
N THR A 142 -8.51 5.24 15.30
CA THR A 142 -8.80 4.15 16.23
C THR A 142 -9.22 2.91 15.45
N ALA A 143 -9.00 1.72 16.01
CA ALA A 143 -9.51 0.50 15.41
C ALA A 143 -11.04 0.46 15.47
N ARG A 144 -11.67 -0.06 14.41
CA ARG A 144 -13.12 -0.22 14.34
C ARG A 144 -13.50 -1.65 13.95
N PRO A 145 -14.66 -2.15 14.40
CA PRO A 145 -15.18 -3.44 13.96
C PRO A 145 -15.31 -3.49 12.44
N SER A 146 -14.99 -4.64 11.85
CA SER A 146 -15.14 -4.89 10.42
C SER A 146 -15.42 -6.36 10.16
N THR A 147 -16.15 -6.63 9.08
CA THR A 147 -16.38 -7.98 8.53
C THR A 147 -15.34 -8.37 7.48
N ALA A 148 -14.33 -7.51 7.23
CA ALA A 148 -13.26 -7.81 6.30
C ALA A 148 -12.47 -9.06 6.75
N ALA A 149 -12.19 -9.94 5.80
CA ALA A 149 -11.41 -11.15 6.06
C ALA A 149 -9.95 -10.83 6.35
N GLN A 150 -9.44 -9.72 5.80
CA GLN A 150 -8.07 -9.26 6.04
C GLN A 150 -8.05 -7.74 6.22
N CYS A 151 -7.05 -7.24 6.94
CA CYS A 151 -6.79 -5.82 7.09
C CYS A 151 -5.29 -5.52 6.98
N LEU A 152 -4.92 -4.62 6.07
CA LEU A 152 -3.56 -4.11 5.94
C LEU A 152 -3.49 -2.72 6.57
N LEU A 153 -2.63 -2.54 7.56
CA LEU A 153 -2.36 -1.27 8.21
C LEU A 153 -1.00 -0.75 7.73
N LEU A 154 -0.95 0.41 7.08
CA LEU A 154 0.27 1.05 6.59
C LEU A 154 0.60 2.26 7.45
N ALA A 155 1.83 2.32 7.94
CA ALA A 155 2.31 3.41 8.78
C ALA A 155 2.95 4.54 7.93
N GLU A 156 2.38 5.74 7.95
CA GLU A 156 3.00 6.91 7.28
C GLU A 156 4.12 7.54 8.11
N GLN A 157 4.19 7.20 9.40
CA GLN A 157 5.20 7.64 10.35
C GLN A 157 5.48 6.51 11.35
N PRO A 158 6.61 6.53 12.09
CA PRO A 158 6.87 5.53 13.11
C PRO A 158 5.69 5.39 14.09
N THR A 159 5.16 4.18 14.22
CA THR A 159 3.90 3.88 14.93
C THR A 159 4.06 2.59 15.71
N THR A 160 3.52 2.54 16.92
CA THR A 160 3.41 1.28 17.69
C THR A 160 2.00 0.74 17.54
N VAL A 161 1.87 -0.47 17.00
CA VAL A 161 0.59 -1.21 16.93
C VAL A 161 0.59 -2.28 17.99
N ARG A 162 -0.49 -2.38 18.76
CA ARG A 162 -0.69 -3.46 19.73
C ARG A 162 -1.76 -4.42 19.25
N VAL A 163 -1.41 -5.69 19.15
CA VAL A 163 -2.27 -6.78 18.69
C VAL A 163 -2.12 -7.96 19.62
N HIS A 164 -3.22 -8.50 20.15
CA HIS A 164 -3.19 -9.61 21.12
C HIS A 164 -2.27 -9.39 22.33
N GLY A 165 -2.08 -8.13 22.75
CA GLY A 165 -1.18 -7.73 23.84
C GLY A 165 0.26 -7.45 23.41
N ASP A 166 0.69 -7.92 22.23
CA ASP A 166 2.04 -7.69 21.72
C ASP A 166 2.18 -6.31 21.09
N ALA A 167 3.27 -5.61 21.41
CA ALA A 167 3.61 -4.33 20.79
C ALA A 167 4.54 -4.53 19.59
N ILE A 168 4.12 -4.04 18.43
CA ILE A 168 4.84 -4.13 17.16
C ILE A 168 5.18 -2.71 16.72
N ALA A 169 6.48 -2.39 16.69
CA ALA A 169 6.95 -1.12 16.16
C ALA A 169 7.02 -1.17 14.64
N LEU A 170 6.29 -0.27 13.99
CA LEU A 170 6.31 -0.05 12.55
C LEU A 170 7.18 1.18 12.26
N ALA A 171 8.18 1.03 11.40
CA ALA A 171 8.86 2.18 10.81
C ALA A 171 7.94 2.89 9.80
N GLN A 172 8.35 4.07 9.33
CA GLN A 172 7.67 4.71 8.20
C GLN A 172 7.64 3.73 6.99
N GLN A 173 6.45 3.60 6.41
CA GLN A 173 6.10 2.70 5.31
C GLN A 173 6.13 1.21 5.62
N ASP A 174 6.40 0.80 6.85
CA ASP A 174 6.10 -0.58 7.26
C ASP A 174 4.59 -0.80 7.24
N ALA A 175 4.19 -2.04 6.96
CA ALA A 175 2.81 -2.46 7.03
C ALA A 175 2.61 -3.66 7.95
N LEU A 176 1.42 -3.78 8.53
CA LEU A 176 0.97 -4.92 9.30
C LEU A 176 -0.25 -5.53 8.60
N LEU A 177 -0.13 -6.77 8.15
CA LEU A 177 -1.24 -7.51 7.54
C LEU A 177 -1.86 -8.46 8.56
N LEU A 178 -3.14 -8.25 8.83
CA LEU A 178 -4.01 -9.08 9.65
C LEU A 178 -4.80 -10.01 8.71
N THR A 179 -4.59 -11.32 8.78
CA THR A 179 -5.17 -12.28 7.83
C THR A 179 -6.40 -13.03 8.36
N GLY A 180 -6.77 -12.82 9.62
CA GLY A 180 -7.90 -13.47 10.30
C GLY A 180 -8.98 -12.48 10.74
N GLY A 181 -9.18 -11.41 9.97
CA GLY A 181 -9.98 -10.27 10.35
C GLY A 181 -9.28 -9.35 11.36
N ILE A 182 -10.06 -8.45 11.97
CA ILE A 182 -9.55 -7.41 12.85
C ILE A 182 -9.66 -7.89 14.30
N PRO A 183 -8.53 -8.07 15.01
CA PRO A 183 -8.55 -8.63 16.35
C PRO A 183 -9.14 -7.65 17.36
N ALA A 184 -9.84 -8.20 18.36
CA ALA A 184 -10.30 -7.43 19.50
C ALA A 184 -9.11 -6.78 20.24
N GLY A 185 -9.28 -5.53 20.67
CA GLY A 185 -8.23 -4.78 21.38
C GLY A 185 -7.07 -4.29 20.50
N LEU A 186 -7.20 -4.34 19.16
CA LEU A 186 -6.27 -3.66 18.26
C LEU A 186 -6.18 -2.17 18.63
N THR A 187 -4.97 -1.69 18.92
CA THR A 187 -4.72 -0.27 19.21
C THR A 187 -3.44 0.19 18.55
N PHE A 188 -3.32 1.49 18.34
CA PHE A 188 -2.13 2.11 17.77
C PHE A 188 -2.03 3.57 18.24
N ASP A 189 -0.81 4.07 18.36
CA ASP A 189 -0.52 5.39 18.93
C ASP A 189 -0.54 6.54 17.91
N ARG A 190 -0.63 6.22 16.62
CA ARG A 190 -0.67 7.17 15.49
C ARG A 190 -1.65 6.71 14.41
N PRO A 191 -2.21 7.63 13.62
CA PRO A 191 -3.08 7.25 12.51
C PRO A 191 -2.38 6.32 11.51
N LEU A 192 -3.14 5.37 10.99
CA LEU A 192 -2.69 4.39 10.00
C LEU A 192 -3.59 4.45 8.77
N ILE A 193 -3.02 4.28 7.58
CA ILE A 193 -3.83 3.95 6.41
C ILE A 193 -4.27 2.50 6.59
N ALA A 194 -5.57 2.28 6.74
CA ALA A 194 -6.14 0.96 6.89
C ALA A 194 -6.86 0.56 5.61
N VAL A 195 -6.55 -0.65 5.16
CA VAL A 195 -7.16 -1.27 3.98
C VAL A 195 -7.90 -2.49 4.45
N GLU A 196 -9.20 -2.51 4.24
CA GLU A 196 -10.09 -3.61 4.57
C GLU A 196 -10.32 -4.42 3.30
N ILE A 197 -10.01 -5.72 3.35
CA ILE A 197 -10.14 -6.64 2.22
C ILE A 197 -11.29 -7.61 2.49
N PHE A 198 -12.28 -7.59 1.60
CA PHE A 198 -13.41 -8.49 1.58
C PHE A 198 -13.21 -9.53 0.47
N VAL A 199 -13.51 -10.79 0.77
CA VAL A 199 -13.42 -11.93 -0.16
C VAL A 199 -14.80 -12.53 -0.40
#